data_AF-A0A932VIK4-F1
#
_entry.id   AF-A0A932VIK4-F1
#
_cell.length_a   1.000
_cell.length_b   1.000
_cell.length_c   1.000
_cell.angle_alpha   90.00
_cell.angle_beta   90.00
_cell.angle_gamma   90.00
#
_symmetry.space_group_name_H-M   'P 1'
#
loop_
_entity.id
_entity.type
_entity.pdbx_description
1 polymer ?
#
loop_
_entity_poly.entity_id
_entity_poly.type
_entity_poly.pdbx_seq_one_letter_code
_entity_poly.pdbx_strand_id
1 'polypeptide(L)'
;MNTIKKSFLITLVTLSVFPSSVLAVTYKPTITVQTQTTSKTPTTIKPGNAMMVAKVEYLLPYPGILPDNPLYFLKAARDKIIEFLIADPVRKAEFYILQSDKRLGMTSMLLEKGNTTRAETT
;
A
#
# COMPACT_ATOMS: atom_id res chain seq x y z
N MET A 1 -11.30 26.24 41.96
CA MET A 1 -10.37 25.10 41.82
C MET A 1 -10.06 24.74 40.35
N ASN A 2 -10.11 25.68 39.38
CA ASN A 2 -10.09 25.34 37.94
C ASN A 2 -8.87 25.85 37.16
N THR A 3 -7.98 26.64 37.79
CA THR A 3 -6.75 27.16 37.18
C THR A 3 -5.63 26.13 37.17
N ILE A 4 -5.45 25.38 38.26
CA ILE A 4 -4.43 24.33 38.41
C ILE A 4 -4.61 23.23 37.36
N LYS A 5 -5.84 22.76 37.13
CA LYS A 5 -6.14 21.74 36.10
C LYS A 5 -5.86 22.22 34.68
N LYS A 6 -6.12 23.51 34.37
CA LYS A 6 -5.82 24.09 33.05
C LYS A 6 -4.31 24.26 32.82
N SER A 7 -3.57 24.70 33.83
CA SER A 7 -2.10 24.80 33.76
C SER A 7 -1.47 23.42 33.53
N PHE A 8 -1.89 22.40 34.30
CA PHE A 8 -1.45 21.02 34.12
C PHE A 8 -1.74 20.48 32.71
N LEU A 9 -2.92 20.76 32.16
CA LEU A 9 -3.32 20.33 30.82
C LEU A 9 -2.53 21.04 29.70
N ILE A 10 -2.18 22.31 29.87
CA ILE A 10 -1.33 23.04 28.91
C ILE A 10 0.11 22.49 28.92
N THR A 11 0.70 22.29 30.10
CA THR A 11 2.07 21.75 30.23
C THR A 11 2.19 20.33 29.66
N LEU A 12 1.14 19.50 29.80
CA LEU A 12 1.11 18.15 29.24
C LEU A 12 1.09 18.15 27.70
N VAL A 13 0.41 19.13 27.08
CA VAL A 13 0.32 19.25 25.62
C VAL A 13 1.63 19.75 25.01
N THR A 14 2.32 20.71 25.65
CA THR A 14 3.58 21.27 25.12
C THR A 14 4.76 20.29 25.15
N LEU A 15 4.74 19.28 26.03
CA LEU A 15 5.82 18.27 26.12
C LEU A 15 5.76 17.21 25.00
N SER A 16 4.69 17.17 24.21
CA SER A 16 4.50 16.22 23.11
C SER A 16 5.10 16.66 21.77
N VAL A 17 5.50 17.94 21.64
CA VAL A 17 5.77 18.58 20.34
C VAL A 17 7.25 18.95 20.11
N PHE A 18 8.18 18.20 20.70
CA PHE A 18 9.60 18.15 20.29
C PHE A 18 10.14 16.75 20.62
N PRO A 19 10.67 16.02 19.63
CA PRO A 19 12.09 16.19 19.36
C PRO A 19 12.46 16.31 17.88
N SER A 20 13.32 17.28 17.58
CA SER A 20 14.04 17.38 16.31
C SER A 20 15.08 16.27 16.21
N SER A 21 15.01 15.46 15.14
CA SER A 21 16.07 14.50 14.78
C SER A 21 16.23 14.48 13.26
N VAL A 22 17.00 15.43 12.71
CA VAL A 22 17.33 15.46 11.28
C VAL A 22 18.38 14.39 10.98
N LEU A 23 17.95 13.23 10.52
CA LEU A 23 18.83 12.21 9.92
C LEU A 23 18.91 12.45 8.41
N ALA A 24 19.95 13.18 7.99
CA ALA A 24 20.26 13.39 6.58
C ALA A 24 20.80 12.10 5.94
N VAL A 25 19.90 11.28 5.39
CA VAL A 25 20.27 10.14 4.55
C VAL A 25 20.69 10.65 3.17
N THR A 26 22.00 10.70 2.93
CA THR A 26 22.57 10.97 1.61
C THR A 26 22.24 9.83 0.65
N TYR A 27 21.28 10.04 -0.23
CA TYR A 27 21.00 9.17 -1.36
C TYR A 27 22.07 9.36 -2.45
N LYS A 28 23.01 8.42 -2.57
CA LYS A 28 23.78 8.25 -3.81
C LYS A 28 22.94 7.42 -4.79
N PRO A 29 22.53 7.95 -5.96
CA PRO A 29 21.85 7.16 -6.97
C PRO A 29 22.83 6.24 -7.69
N THR A 30 23.13 5.08 -7.09
CA THR A 30 23.80 3.99 -7.79
C THR A 30 22.78 3.28 -8.67
N ILE A 31 22.78 3.62 -9.96
CA ILE A 31 22.01 2.89 -10.97
C ILE A 31 22.67 1.52 -11.17
N THR A 32 22.16 0.50 -10.47
CA THR A 32 22.51 -0.89 -10.77
C THR A 32 21.79 -1.30 -12.05
N VAL A 33 22.47 -1.15 -13.19
CA VAL A 33 22.05 -1.73 -14.46
C VAL A 33 22.09 -3.25 -14.31
N GLN A 34 20.93 -3.88 -14.12
CA GLN A 34 20.84 -5.35 -14.17
C GLN A 34 20.77 -5.80 -15.63
N THR A 35 21.81 -6.52 -16.03
CA THR A 35 22.00 -7.11 -17.35
C THR A 35 20.84 -8.02 -17.72
N GLN A 36 20.36 -7.88 -18.95
CA GLN A 36 19.38 -8.78 -19.55
C GLN A 36 19.97 -10.19 -19.70
N THR A 37 19.48 -11.17 -18.92
CA THR A 37 19.67 -12.58 -19.27
C THR A 37 18.69 -12.96 -20.36
N THR A 38 19.23 -13.12 -21.57
CA THR A 38 18.54 -13.59 -22.75
C THR A 38 17.88 -14.96 -22.56
N SER A 39 16.66 -15.13 -23.06
CA SER A 39 16.21 -16.42 -23.59
C SER A 39 15.63 -16.28 -25.00
N LYS A 40 15.96 -17.24 -25.85
CA LYS A 40 15.93 -17.23 -27.33
C LYS A 40 15.54 -18.65 -27.79
N THR A 41 14.91 -18.91 -28.93
CA THR A 41 14.32 -18.13 -30.04
C THR A 41 13.56 -19.18 -30.87
N PRO A 42 12.32 -18.99 -31.41
CA PRO A 42 11.96 -17.88 -32.31
C PRO A 42 10.47 -17.43 -32.37
N THR A 43 10.21 -16.40 -33.18
CA THR A 43 8.89 -16.12 -33.79
C THR A 43 8.52 -17.21 -34.81
N THR A 44 7.25 -17.61 -34.87
CA THR A 44 6.64 -18.14 -36.11
C THR A 44 5.31 -17.45 -36.33
N ILE A 45 5.29 -16.56 -37.32
CA ILE A 45 4.11 -15.86 -37.80
C ILE A 45 3.29 -16.82 -38.67
N LYS A 46 2.01 -16.99 -38.34
CA LYS A 46 1.00 -17.54 -39.25
C LYS A 46 -0.26 -16.67 -39.16
N PRO A 47 -0.73 -16.06 -40.27
CA PRO A 47 -1.90 -15.21 -40.22
C PRO A 47 -3.16 -16.07 -40.06
N GLY A 48 -3.92 -15.82 -39.01
CA GLY A 48 -5.18 -16.48 -38.73
C GLY A 48 -6.09 -15.53 -37.97
N ASN A 49 -7.08 -14.96 -38.65
CA ASN A 49 -8.04 -14.04 -38.06
C ASN A 49 -8.94 -14.77 -37.07
N ALA A 50 -8.56 -14.74 -35.80
CA ALA A 50 -9.47 -14.92 -34.68
C ALA A 50 -9.11 -13.87 -33.63
N MET A 51 -10.08 -13.03 -33.25
CA MET A 51 -9.96 -12.17 -32.08
C MET A 51 -10.05 -13.04 -30.82
N MET A 52 -8.99 -13.81 -30.58
CA MET A 52 -8.73 -14.42 -29.29
C MET A 52 -8.57 -13.26 -28.30
N VAL A 53 -9.61 -12.99 -27.51
CA VAL A 53 -9.50 -12.15 -26.33
C VAL A 53 -8.51 -12.86 -25.40
N ALA A 54 -7.25 -12.47 -25.50
CA ALA A 54 -6.20 -13.01 -24.65
C ALA A 54 -6.61 -12.71 -23.21
N LYS A 55 -7.02 -13.76 -22.48
CA LYS A 55 -7.37 -13.66 -21.06
C LYS A 55 -6.09 -13.33 -20.31
N VAL A 56 -5.82 -12.04 -20.14
CA VAL A 56 -4.68 -11.55 -19.35
C VAL A 56 -4.94 -11.97 -17.91
N GLU A 57 -4.25 -13.02 -17.49
CA GLU A 57 -4.30 -13.52 -16.12
C GLU A 57 -3.52 -12.55 -15.23
N TYR A 58 -4.22 -11.54 -14.73
CA TYR A 58 -3.66 -10.59 -13.78
C TYR A 58 -3.52 -11.29 -12.43
N LEU A 59 -2.29 -11.71 -12.11
CA LEU A 59 -1.98 -12.25 -10.80
C LEU A 59 -2.03 -11.10 -9.78
N LEU A 60 -3.12 -11.02 -9.01
CA LEU A 60 -3.28 -9.99 -7.98
C LEU A 60 -2.13 -10.10 -6.95
N PRO A 61 -1.49 -8.98 -6.56
CA PRO A 61 -0.48 -8.99 -5.51
C PRO A 61 -1.07 -9.49 -4.18
N TYR A 62 -0.43 -10.49 -3.57
CA TYR A 62 -0.89 -11.05 -2.30
C TYR A 62 -0.99 -9.96 -1.21
N PRO A 63 -2.16 -9.75 -0.57
CA PRO A 63 -2.40 -8.60 0.29
C PRO A 63 -1.73 -8.66 1.68
N GLY A 64 -1.10 -9.79 2.03
CA GLY A 64 -0.38 -9.96 3.29
C GLY A 64 -1.30 -10.24 4.47
N ILE A 65 -1.76 -9.18 5.14
CA ILE A 65 -2.54 -9.26 6.39
C ILE A 65 -4.02 -9.04 6.08
N LEU A 66 -4.84 -10.08 6.25
CA LEU A 66 -6.31 -10.01 6.16
C LEU A 66 -6.94 -9.27 7.36
N PRO A 67 -8.09 -8.58 7.18
CA PRO A 67 -8.83 -7.88 8.23
C PRO A 67 -9.51 -8.80 9.28
N ASP A 68 -9.31 -10.12 9.18
CA ASP A 68 -9.66 -11.07 10.22
C ASP A 68 -8.75 -10.98 11.45
N ASN A 69 -7.51 -10.51 11.27
CA ASN A 69 -6.50 -10.52 12.32
C ASN A 69 -6.41 -9.17 13.05
N PRO A 70 -6.20 -9.13 14.38
CA PRO A 70 -6.07 -7.88 15.13
C PRO A 70 -4.88 -7.02 14.66
N LEU A 71 -3.84 -7.64 14.08
CA LEU A 71 -2.70 -6.94 13.49
C LEU A 71 -3.07 -6.11 12.25
N TYR A 72 -4.25 -6.29 11.65
CA TYR A 72 -4.72 -5.46 10.53
C TYR A 72 -4.82 -3.97 10.92
N PHE A 73 -5.10 -3.66 12.18
CA PHE A 73 -5.11 -2.28 12.68
C PHE A 73 -3.79 -1.56 12.43
N LEU A 74 -2.64 -2.24 12.63
CA LEU A 74 -1.31 -1.65 12.39
C LEU A 74 -1.07 -1.36 10.91
N LYS A 75 -1.52 -2.26 10.02
CA LYS A 75 -1.51 -2.03 8.56
C LYS A 75 -2.37 -0.81 8.20
N ALA A 76 -3.60 -0.73 8.72
CA ALA A 76 -4.53 0.36 8.43
C ALA A 76 -3.99 1.71 8.93
N ALA A 77 -3.42 1.76 10.14
CA ALA A 77 -2.77 2.96 10.69
C ALA A 77 -1.59 3.41 9.82
N ARG A 78 -0.71 2.47 9.42
CA ARG A 78 0.41 2.73 8.51
C ARG A 78 -0.05 3.24 7.14
N ASP A 79 -1.09 2.64 6.56
CA ASP A 79 -1.64 3.09 5.27
C ASP A 79 -2.20 4.53 5.38
N LYS A 80 -2.84 4.88 6.51
CA LYS A 80 -3.31 6.24 6.79
C LYS A 80 -2.19 7.25 7.02
N ILE A 81 -1.09 6.86 7.67
CA ILE A 81 0.10 7.72 7.82
C ILE A 81 0.71 8.03 6.45
N ILE A 82 0.80 7.04 5.54
CA ILE A 82 1.31 7.26 4.17
C ILE A 82 0.35 8.17 3.39
N GLU A 83 -0.96 7.93 3.45
CA GLU A 83 -1.98 8.77 2.80
C GLU A 83 -1.94 10.23 3.25
N PHE A 84 -1.59 10.48 4.52
CA PHE A 84 -1.40 11.82 5.08
C PHE A 84 -0.06 12.45 4.66
N LEU A 85 1.02 11.66 4.59
CA LEU A 85 2.37 12.14 4.25
C LEU A 85 2.53 12.46 2.75
N ILE A 86 1.72 11.85 1.88
CA ILE A 86 1.73 12.16 0.44
C ILE A 86 0.99 13.48 0.18
N ALA A 87 1.77 14.56 -0.02
CA ALA A 87 1.28 15.89 -0.39
C ALA A 87 1.03 16.06 -1.91
N ASP A 88 1.72 15.30 -2.76
CA ASP A 88 1.59 15.36 -4.22
C ASP A 88 0.33 14.61 -4.70
N PRO A 89 -0.60 15.26 -5.44
CA PRO A 89 -1.82 14.62 -5.92
C PRO A 89 -1.58 13.45 -6.89
N VAL A 90 -0.51 13.48 -7.70
CA VAL A 90 -0.19 12.41 -8.65
C VAL A 90 0.23 11.15 -7.89
N ARG A 91 1.15 11.31 -6.93
CA ARG A 91 1.58 10.22 -6.04
C ARG A 91 0.45 9.67 -5.18
N LYS A 92 -0.52 10.52 -4.79
CA LYS A 92 -1.71 10.10 -4.05
C LYS A 92 -2.62 9.22 -4.91
N ALA A 93 -2.80 9.54 -6.18
CA ALA A 93 -3.55 8.69 -7.11
C ALA A 93 -2.87 7.32 -7.34
N GLU A 94 -1.55 7.29 -7.59
CA GLU A 94 -0.77 6.05 -7.69
C GLU A 94 -0.93 5.16 -6.44
N PHE A 95 -0.85 5.77 -5.25
CA PHE A 95 -1.04 5.08 -3.98
C PHE A 95 -2.44 4.48 -3.82
N TYR A 96 -3.50 5.21 -4.22
CA TYR A 96 -4.87 4.68 -4.17
C TYR A 96 -5.09 3.52 -5.14
N ILE A 97 -4.55 3.57 -6.36
CA ILE A 97 -4.60 2.44 -7.31
C ILE A 97 -3.97 1.19 -6.67
N LEU A 98 -2.75 1.33 -6.13
CA LEU A 98 -2.03 0.23 -5.48
C LEU A 98 -2.76 -0.29 -4.21
N GLN A 99 -3.53 0.54 -3.52
CA GLN A 99 -4.34 0.11 -2.37
C GLN A 99 -5.61 -0.61 -2.81
N SER A 100 -6.23 -0.21 -3.93
CA SER A 100 -7.39 -0.87 -4.51
C SER A 100 -7.07 -2.30 -4.96
N ASP A 101 -5.96 -2.52 -5.68
CA ASP A 101 -5.50 -3.86 -6.07
C ASP A 101 -5.34 -4.79 -4.84
N LYS A 102 -4.81 -4.26 -3.74
CA LYS A 102 -4.67 -4.99 -2.47
C LYS A 102 -6.01 -5.26 -1.80
N ARG A 103 -6.98 -4.34 -1.86
CA ARG A 103 -8.34 -4.57 -1.33
C ARG A 103 -9.04 -5.67 -2.11
N LEU A 104 -8.97 -5.66 -3.44
CA LEU A 104 -9.54 -6.73 -4.29
C LEU A 104 -8.97 -8.11 -3.91
N GLY A 105 -7.65 -8.21 -3.69
CA GLY A 105 -7.02 -9.44 -3.22
C GLY A 105 -7.43 -9.86 -1.80
N MET A 106 -7.73 -8.91 -0.90
CA MET A 106 -8.30 -9.23 0.41
C MET A 106 -9.73 -9.74 0.28
N THR A 107 -10.55 -9.09 -0.53
CA THR A 107 -11.95 -9.47 -0.78
C THR A 107 -12.04 -10.88 -1.37
N SER A 108 -11.21 -11.24 -2.35
CA SER A 108 -11.20 -12.61 -2.91
C SER A 108 -10.82 -13.66 -1.86
N MET A 109 -9.77 -13.42 -1.08
CA MET A 109 -9.35 -14.34 0.00
C MET A 109 -10.38 -14.46 1.14
N LEU A 110 -11.06 -13.37 1.50
CA LEU A 110 -12.13 -13.40 2.51
C LEU A 110 -13.35 -14.17 2.00
N LEU A 111 -13.65 -14.07 0.72
CA LEU A 111 -14.73 -14.80 0.06
C LEU A 111 -14.42 -16.31 -0.02
N GLU A 112 -13.20 -16.69 -0.40
CA GLU A 112 -12.70 -18.08 -0.33
C GLU A 112 -12.78 -18.67 1.09
N LYS A 113 -12.53 -17.83 2.10
CA LYS A 113 -12.63 -18.20 3.53
C LYS A 113 -14.08 -18.20 4.07
N GLY A 114 -15.06 -17.77 3.28
CA GLY A 114 -16.47 -17.70 3.67
C GLY A 114 -16.85 -16.52 4.58
N ASN A 115 -15.96 -15.53 4.77
CA ASN A 115 -16.21 -14.37 5.63
C ASN A 115 -16.81 -13.18 4.85
N THR A 116 -18.03 -13.34 4.34
CA THR A 116 -18.71 -12.36 3.47
C THR A 116 -18.84 -10.98 4.11
N THR A 117 -19.21 -10.92 5.40
CA THR A 117 -19.40 -9.66 6.14
C THR A 117 -18.14 -8.79 6.19
N ARG A 118 -16.94 -9.40 6.22
CA ARG A 118 -15.67 -8.66 6.14
C ARG A 118 -15.25 -8.36 4.71
N ALA A 119 -15.61 -9.21 3.76
CA ALA A 119 -15.38 -8.97 2.33
C ALA A 119 -16.14 -7.72 1.81
N GLU A 120 -17.37 -7.50 2.28
CA GLU A 120 -18.23 -6.35 1.94
C GLU A 120 -17.74 -5.00 2.52
N THR A 121 -16.98 -5.05 3.62
CA THR A 121 -16.55 -3.86 4.38
C THR A 121 -15.07 -3.49 4.19
N THR A 122 -14.39 -4.18 3.27
CA THR A 122 -12.95 -4.01 2.96
C THR A 122 -12.72 -3.12 1.75
#